data_AF-A0A845ZPM3-F1
#
_entry.id   AF-A0A845ZPM3-F1
#
_cell.length_a   1.000
_cell.length_b   1.000
_cell.length_c   1.000
_cell.angle_alpha   90.00
_cell.angle_beta   90.00
_cell.angle_gamma   90.00
#
_symmetry.space_group_name_H-M   'P 1'
#
loop_
_entity.id
_entity.type
_entity.pdbx_description
1 polymer ?
#
loop_
_entity_poly.entity_id
_entity_poly.type
_entity_poly.pdbx_seq_one_letter_code
_entity_poly.pdbx_strand_id
1 'polypeptide(L)'
;MSNNSFITAETKSKEGGNPGNIEIKVKDKIEITDFDSGIRTQIRNKDSGDKQTLEEEGAANITITARSLSLKDGGRLEAFTQGKIKAGDITVDAEDFVEIYGIGEKKERKEIKTEESGIFTGTRNEAEAEGGLIQITTPSLRLSDGAVLNAQSTSDFRGGDIKLDSDTLTVNNSEISASTETGTAGNVEVNAKDSVLLTGTLPDKSKSPAGIFTQATEGGTAKNVTIETDELTVENGARIAVSGVPLTEQGFPETEVDENGEVDESNLGEAGKLTIKADDSLTLDNGQLVAATGKNPTNNEEAATIEINVPGVIILDNNSLILADATGDEVIGGNITIEGGVLVALPLNNDDKGSDIFANAEDGDGGRIDITLQGLFNINVINDPSAFFDSSETLDRSLVFGNNSSEIAALSLSGGEAGTVTRDITNSAQDPEILPTSLVDRRP
;
A
#
# COMPACT_ATOMS: atom_id res chain seq x y z
N MET A 1 13.64 3.09 -26.65
CA MET A 1 14.54 1.94 -26.50
C MET A 1 13.71 0.68 -26.58
N SER A 2 14.19 -0.35 -27.27
CA SER A 2 13.43 -1.58 -27.49
C SER A 2 14.35 -2.77 -27.75
N ASN A 3 13.81 -3.98 -27.85
CA ASN A 3 14.56 -5.20 -28.16
C ASN A 3 15.77 -5.46 -27.25
N ASN A 4 15.56 -5.50 -25.93
CA ASN A 4 16.58 -5.83 -24.94
C ASN A 4 17.75 -4.81 -24.90
N SER A 5 17.43 -3.52 -25.10
CA SER A 5 18.43 -2.44 -25.18
C SER A 5 18.61 -1.73 -23.84
N PHE A 6 19.86 -1.37 -23.50
CA PHE A 6 20.21 -0.73 -22.23
C PHE A 6 21.07 0.53 -22.35
N ILE A 7 20.76 1.51 -21.50
CA ILE A 7 21.71 2.52 -21.04
C ILE A 7 22.09 2.11 -19.62
N THR A 8 23.39 1.94 -19.35
CA THR A 8 23.81 1.44 -18.05
C THR A 8 25.04 2.14 -17.50
N ALA A 9 25.04 2.33 -16.18
CA ALA A 9 26.18 2.75 -15.39
C ALA A 9 26.37 1.71 -14.28
N GLU A 10 27.48 1.01 -14.26
CA GLU A 10 27.63 -0.17 -13.40
C GLU A 10 29.05 -0.40 -12.89
N THR A 11 29.13 -0.86 -11.65
CA THR A 11 30.38 -1.31 -11.05
C THR A 11 30.46 -2.83 -11.10
N LYS A 12 31.48 -3.34 -11.81
CA LYS A 12 31.78 -4.78 -11.97
C LYS A 12 33.06 -5.22 -11.26
N SER A 13 33.93 -4.28 -10.88
CA SER A 13 35.27 -4.60 -10.39
C SER A 13 35.24 -4.88 -8.88
N LYS A 14 36.01 -5.87 -8.43
CA LYS A 14 36.25 -6.11 -6.98
C LYS A 14 37.05 -5.00 -6.31
N GLU A 15 37.50 -3.99 -7.05
CA GLU A 15 38.24 -2.85 -6.52
C GLU A 15 37.31 -1.71 -6.07
N GLY A 16 35.99 -1.88 -6.25
CA GLY A 16 34.99 -0.87 -5.91
C GLY A 16 34.86 0.21 -6.99
N GLY A 17 34.05 1.23 -6.71
CA GLY A 17 33.85 2.41 -7.55
C GLY A 17 32.38 2.80 -7.64
N ASN A 18 32.09 4.10 -7.64
CA ASN A 18 30.74 4.60 -7.86
C ASN A 18 30.35 4.36 -9.33
N PRO A 19 29.22 3.68 -9.63
CA PRO A 19 28.81 3.42 -11.01
C PRO A 19 28.60 4.70 -11.82
N GLY A 20 28.37 5.83 -11.15
CA GLY A 20 28.02 7.12 -11.75
C GLY A 20 26.51 7.22 -12.02
N ASN A 21 26.02 8.46 -12.08
CA ASN A 21 24.61 8.75 -12.31
C ASN A 21 24.26 8.74 -13.81
N ILE A 22 23.01 8.44 -14.14
CA ILE A 22 22.46 8.57 -15.49
C ILE A 22 21.47 9.73 -15.50
N GLU A 23 21.73 10.74 -16.32
CA GLU A 23 20.82 11.86 -16.56
C GLU A 23 20.37 11.87 -18.02
N ILE A 24 19.05 11.83 -18.26
CA ILE A 24 18.45 11.88 -19.60
C ILE A 24 17.48 13.05 -19.68
N LYS A 25 17.76 13.97 -20.61
CA LYS A 25 16.91 15.13 -20.91
C LYS A 25 16.44 15.06 -22.35
N VAL A 26 15.14 14.89 -22.55
CA VAL A 26 14.49 14.83 -23.87
C VAL A 26 13.39 15.88 -23.93
N LYS A 27 13.23 16.58 -25.06
CA LYS A 27 12.21 17.65 -25.20
C LYS A 27 10.80 17.14 -25.49
N ASP A 28 10.67 15.84 -25.68
CA ASP A 28 9.47 15.19 -26.18
C ASP A 28 9.32 13.87 -25.42
N LYS A 29 8.90 12.80 -26.09
CA LYS A 29 8.67 11.50 -25.49
C LYS A 29 9.93 10.65 -25.31
N ILE A 30 10.03 9.97 -24.17
CA ILE A 30 10.85 8.78 -23.96
C ILE A 30 9.93 7.57 -23.97
N GLU A 31 10.28 6.55 -24.75
CA GLU A 31 9.54 5.28 -24.80
C GLU A 31 10.52 4.13 -24.67
N ILE A 32 10.32 3.29 -23.66
CA ILE A 32 11.07 2.07 -23.40
C ILE A 32 10.08 0.91 -23.47
N THR A 33 10.30 -0.01 -24.41
CA THR A 33 9.38 -1.10 -24.71
C THR A 33 10.11 -2.43 -24.85
N ASP A 34 9.38 -3.54 -24.82
CA ASP A 34 9.84 -4.92 -24.98
C ASP A 34 10.63 -5.47 -23.78
N PHE A 35 10.53 -6.79 -23.62
CA PHE A 35 11.20 -7.58 -22.59
C PHE A 35 12.64 -7.13 -22.31
N ASP A 36 12.90 -6.83 -21.02
CA ASP A 36 14.22 -6.49 -20.48
C ASP A 36 14.91 -5.37 -21.28
N SER A 37 14.19 -4.27 -21.53
CA SER A 37 14.77 -3.03 -22.07
C SER A 37 14.71 -1.94 -21.00
N GLY A 38 15.78 -1.16 -20.83
CA GLY A 38 15.74 -0.17 -19.75
C GLY A 38 16.96 0.70 -19.55
N ILE A 39 16.86 1.52 -18.52
CA ILE A 39 17.95 2.35 -18.02
C ILE A 39 18.31 1.81 -16.64
N ARG A 40 19.58 1.45 -16.46
CA ARG A 40 20.00 0.68 -15.30
C ARG A 40 21.27 1.22 -14.67
N THR A 41 21.17 1.63 -13.42
CA THR A 41 22.31 1.82 -12.53
C THR A 41 22.42 0.64 -11.56
N GLN A 42 23.63 0.12 -11.36
CA GLN A 42 23.80 -0.99 -10.41
C GLN A 42 25.21 -1.16 -9.83
N ILE A 43 25.25 -1.63 -8.58
CA ILE A 43 26.40 -2.31 -8.00
C ILE A 43 26.15 -3.82 -8.07
N ARG A 44 26.91 -4.52 -8.92
CA ARG A 44 26.59 -5.93 -9.26
C ARG A 44 26.95 -6.96 -8.19
N ASN A 45 27.79 -6.62 -7.22
CA ASN A 45 28.35 -7.58 -6.28
C ASN A 45 28.72 -6.93 -4.94
N LYS A 46 28.40 -7.63 -3.84
CA LYS A 46 28.66 -7.20 -2.44
C LYS A 46 30.10 -6.72 -2.19
N ASP A 47 31.11 -7.46 -2.66
CA ASP A 47 32.54 -7.06 -2.60
C ASP A 47 32.81 -5.62 -3.08
N SER A 48 32.08 -5.17 -4.11
CA SER A 48 32.24 -3.83 -4.70
C SER A 48 31.56 -2.76 -3.86
N GLY A 49 30.39 -3.06 -3.31
CA GLY A 49 29.67 -2.15 -2.41
C GLY A 49 30.35 -2.00 -1.05
N ASP A 50 30.88 -3.08 -0.49
CA ASP A 50 31.56 -3.08 0.83
C ASP A 50 32.84 -2.25 0.84
N LYS A 51 33.48 -2.06 -0.33
CA LYS A 51 34.74 -1.34 -0.48
C LYS A 51 34.58 0.14 -0.78
N GLN A 52 33.37 0.60 -1.10
CA GLN A 52 33.14 2.03 -1.22
C GLN A 52 33.04 2.65 0.18
N THR A 53 33.69 3.78 0.35
CA THR A 53 33.43 4.66 1.49
C THR A 53 32.02 5.19 1.37
N LEU A 54 31.30 5.28 2.50
CA LEU A 54 29.97 5.89 2.59
C LEU A 54 30.03 7.29 1.97
N GLU A 55 29.56 7.44 0.72
CA GLU A 55 29.27 8.75 0.15
C GLU A 55 27.83 9.09 0.54
N GLU A 56 27.61 10.31 1.04
CA GLU A 56 26.31 10.76 1.56
C GLU A 56 25.21 10.83 0.47
N GLU A 57 25.56 10.72 -0.82
CA GLU A 57 24.63 10.96 -1.95
C GLU A 57 24.05 9.69 -2.61
N GLY A 58 24.29 8.49 -2.05
CA GLY A 58 23.83 7.23 -2.65
C GLY A 58 24.61 6.85 -3.92
N ALA A 59 24.58 5.56 -4.28
CA ALA A 59 25.27 5.10 -5.49
C ALA A 59 24.34 5.12 -6.71
N ALA A 60 24.70 5.91 -7.71
CA ALA A 60 24.21 5.80 -9.08
C ALA A 60 22.70 6.05 -9.27
N ASN A 61 22.32 7.32 -9.25
CA ASN A 61 20.95 7.79 -9.45
C ASN A 61 20.55 7.81 -10.93
N ILE A 62 19.25 7.72 -11.21
CA ILE A 62 18.67 7.93 -12.54
C ILE A 62 17.78 9.18 -12.50
N THR A 63 18.04 10.15 -13.37
CA THR A 63 17.20 11.35 -13.53
C THR A 63 16.68 11.44 -14.95
N ILE A 64 15.36 11.49 -15.10
CA ILE A 64 14.66 11.63 -16.37
C ILE A 64 13.91 12.97 -16.40
N THR A 65 14.16 13.78 -17.42
CA THR A 65 13.34 14.95 -17.75
C THR A 65 12.83 14.81 -19.18
N ALA A 66 11.51 14.77 -19.35
CA ALA A 66 10.87 14.58 -20.65
C ALA A 66 9.55 15.35 -20.75
N ARG A 67 8.97 15.42 -21.94
CA ARG A 67 7.54 15.78 -22.04
C ARG A 67 6.67 14.62 -21.56
N SER A 68 7.02 13.39 -21.96
CA SER A 68 6.30 12.19 -21.54
C SER A 68 7.24 10.99 -21.43
N LEU A 69 6.92 10.07 -20.53
CA LEU A 69 7.61 8.79 -20.36
C LEU A 69 6.62 7.63 -20.52
N SER A 70 6.93 6.68 -21.42
CA SER A 70 6.26 5.37 -21.50
C SER A 70 7.24 4.26 -21.16
N LEU A 71 6.85 3.37 -20.25
CA LEU A 71 7.46 2.08 -19.98
C LEU A 71 6.45 0.98 -20.34
N LYS A 72 6.74 0.14 -21.34
CA LYS A 72 5.76 -0.79 -21.93
C LYS A 72 6.31 -2.19 -22.06
N ASP A 73 5.47 -3.20 -21.83
CA ASP A 73 5.73 -4.61 -22.12
C ASP A 73 7.16 -5.06 -21.75
N GLY A 74 7.59 -4.78 -20.51
CA GLY A 74 8.91 -5.10 -19.96
C GLY A 74 9.95 -3.97 -20.02
N GLY A 75 9.50 -2.74 -20.30
CA GLY A 75 10.32 -1.53 -20.24
C GLY A 75 10.58 -1.08 -18.79
N ARG A 76 11.84 -0.77 -18.43
CA ARG A 76 12.23 -0.59 -17.02
C ARG A 76 13.18 0.59 -16.77
N LEU A 77 13.06 1.19 -15.58
CA LEU A 77 14.10 2.00 -14.94
C LEU A 77 14.56 1.29 -13.66
N GLU A 78 15.86 1.16 -13.44
CA GLU A 78 16.40 0.30 -12.39
C GLU A 78 17.61 0.90 -11.70
N ALA A 79 17.57 1.05 -10.38
CA ALA A 79 18.68 1.54 -9.56
C ALA A 79 18.91 0.61 -8.37
N PHE A 80 19.79 -0.36 -8.52
CA PHE A 80 20.01 -1.41 -7.50
C PHE A 80 21.38 -1.31 -6.84
N THR A 81 21.43 -1.65 -5.55
CA THR A 81 22.68 -1.75 -4.79
C THR A 81 22.89 -3.13 -4.19
N GLN A 82 24.14 -3.41 -3.83
CA GLN A 82 24.57 -4.53 -3.00
C GLN A 82 25.70 -4.05 -2.07
N GLY A 83 25.91 -4.74 -0.95
CA GLY A 83 26.91 -4.33 0.05
C GLY A 83 26.43 -3.15 0.90
N LYS A 84 27.32 -2.22 1.26
CA LYS A 84 27.09 -1.21 2.33
C LYS A 84 26.67 0.17 1.84
N ILE A 85 26.20 0.30 0.60
CA ILE A 85 25.83 1.60 0.03
C ILE A 85 24.36 1.65 -0.28
N LYS A 86 23.74 2.77 0.06
CA LYS A 86 22.35 3.07 -0.27
C LYS A 86 22.07 2.91 -1.77
N ALA A 87 20.90 2.36 -2.11
CA ALA A 87 20.47 2.27 -3.50
C ALA A 87 20.27 3.66 -4.12
N GLY A 88 20.43 3.73 -5.44
CA GLY A 88 20.28 4.98 -6.17
C GLY A 88 18.83 5.43 -6.22
N ASP A 89 18.63 6.74 -6.19
CA ASP A 89 17.32 7.35 -6.36
C ASP A 89 16.95 7.39 -7.86
N ILE A 90 15.66 7.24 -8.16
CA ILE A 90 15.10 7.41 -9.50
C ILE A 90 14.13 8.59 -9.48
N THR A 91 14.46 9.65 -10.18
CA THR A 91 13.62 10.85 -10.33
C THR A 91 13.11 10.99 -11.76
N VAL A 92 11.81 11.12 -11.93
CA VAL A 92 11.14 11.35 -13.22
C VAL A 92 10.34 12.65 -13.16
N ASP A 93 10.69 13.60 -14.02
CA ASP A 93 9.95 14.85 -14.24
C ASP A 93 9.41 14.84 -15.68
N ALA A 94 8.08 14.75 -15.83
CA ALA A 94 7.41 14.68 -17.12
C ALA A 94 6.30 15.75 -17.24
N GLU A 95 6.41 16.60 -18.27
CA GLU A 95 5.51 17.74 -18.47
C GLU A 95 4.03 17.35 -18.73
N ASP A 96 3.78 16.20 -19.37
CA ASP A 96 2.42 15.76 -19.74
C ASP A 96 1.98 14.51 -18.96
N PHE A 97 2.72 13.41 -19.06
CA PHE A 97 2.34 12.14 -18.41
C PHE A 97 3.51 11.17 -18.23
N VAL A 98 3.34 10.26 -17.27
CA VAL A 98 4.08 9.00 -17.13
C VAL A 98 3.11 7.84 -17.25
N GLU A 99 3.37 6.93 -18.19
CA GLU A 99 2.57 5.73 -18.44
C GLU A 99 3.45 4.48 -18.28
N ILE A 100 3.07 3.59 -17.37
CA ILE A 100 3.70 2.28 -17.17
C ILE A 100 2.66 1.21 -17.42
N TYR A 101 2.96 0.28 -18.32
CA TYR A 101 1.97 -0.67 -18.82
C TYR A 101 2.57 -2.03 -19.11
N GLY A 102 1.88 -3.09 -18.69
CA GLY A 102 2.08 -4.43 -19.22
C GLY A 102 3.27 -5.19 -18.64
N ILE A 103 3.32 -6.47 -18.99
CA ILE A 103 4.40 -7.41 -18.68
C ILE A 103 5.02 -7.83 -20.01
N GLY A 104 6.33 -7.69 -20.12
CA GLY A 104 7.08 -8.16 -21.27
C GLY A 104 7.24 -9.67 -21.22
N GLU A 105 7.01 -10.33 -22.35
CA GLU A 105 7.20 -11.78 -22.47
C GLU A 105 8.31 -12.11 -23.46
N LYS A 106 9.15 -13.09 -23.08
CA LYS A 106 10.15 -13.65 -23.98
C LYS A 106 10.14 -15.16 -23.91
N LYS A 107 9.90 -15.78 -25.07
CA LYS A 107 9.93 -17.23 -25.22
C LYS A 107 11.38 -17.72 -25.24
N GLU A 108 11.79 -18.43 -24.20
CA GLU A 108 13.11 -19.07 -24.12
C GLU A 108 12.96 -20.60 -24.02
N ARG A 109 13.35 -21.30 -25.10
CA ARG A 109 13.24 -22.77 -25.22
C ARG A 109 11.81 -23.27 -24.95
N LYS A 110 11.56 -23.86 -23.77
CA LYS A 110 10.26 -24.44 -23.34
C LYS A 110 9.54 -23.60 -22.29
N GLU A 111 10.11 -22.45 -21.91
CA GLU A 111 9.60 -21.58 -20.87
C GLU A 111 9.29 -20.19 -21.46
N ILE A 112 8.28 -19.53 -20.90
CA ILE A 112 8.01 -18.12 -21.14
C ILE A 112 8.59 -17.40 -19.94
N LYS A 113 9.55 -16.50 -20.18
CA LYS A 113 10.02 -15.56 -19.17
C LYS A 113 9.16 -14.30 -19.25
N THR A 114 8.86 -13.74 -18.10
CA THR A 114 8.08 -12.52 -17.92
C THR A 114 8.94 -11.50 -17.19
N GLU A 115 8.80 -10.23 -17.54
CA GLU A 115 9.40 -9.09 -16.83
C GLU A 115 8.37 -7.97 -16.78
N GLU A 116 8.06 -7.47 -15.60
CA GLU A 116 7.12 -6.37 -15.41
C GLU A 116 7.69 -5.06 -16.00
N SER A 117 6.82 -4.25 -16.59
CA SER A 117 7.17 -2.84 -16.82
C SER A 117 7.19 -2.10 -15.49
N GLY A 118 8.19 -1.26 -15.26
CA GLY A 118 8.25 -0.58 -13.97
C GLY A 118 9.48 0.25 -13.67
N ILE A 119 9.43 0.86 -12.51
CA ILE A 119 10.55 1.60 -11.91
C ILE A 119 10.92 0.88 -10.62
N PHE A 120 12.20 0.55 -10.50
CA PHE A 120 12.71 -0.29 -9.43
C PHE A 120 13.92 0.36 -8.79
N THR A 121 13.88 0.57 -7.47
CA THR A 121 15.07 0.88 -6.67
C THR A 121 15.09 -0.02 -5.46
N GLY A 122 16.28 -0.36 -4.97
CA GLY A 122 16.36 -1.20 -3.79
C GLY A 122 17.67 -1.94 -3.62
N THR A 123 17.68 -2.74 -2.56
CA THR A 123 18.80 -3.59 -2.19
C THR A 123 18.62 -4.99 -2.77
N ARG A 124 19.73 -5.69 -2.99
CA ARG A 124 19.75 -7.10 -3.38
C ARG A 124 20.84 -7.86 -2.62
N ASN A 125 20.72 -9.18 -2.55
CA ASN A 125 21.76 -10.11 -2.06
C ASN A 125 22.35 -9.72 -0.68
N GLU A 126 21.51 -9.62 0.35
CA GLU A 126 21.94 -9.33 1.73
C GLU A 126 22.73 -8.00 1.84
N ALA A 127 22.27 -6.96 1.14
CA ALA A 127 22.88 -5.64 1.25
C ALA A 127 22.73 -5.09 2.67
N GLU A 128 23.79 -4.48 3.18
CA GLU A 128 23.82 -3.82 4.49
C GLU A 128 23.56 -2.31 4.35
N ALA A 129 22.49 -1.95 3.64
CA ALA A 129 22.22 -0.57 3.23
C ALA A 129 20.74 -0.26 3.04
N GLU A 130 20.40 1.02 3.00
CA GLU A 130 19.01 1.48 2.78
C GLU A 130 18.62 1.45 1.29
N GLY A 131 17.32 1.30 1.03
CA GLY A 131 16.73 1.47 -0.29
C GLY A 131 16.77 2.92 -0.80
N GLY A 132 16.50 3.10 -2.09
CA GLY A 132 16.51 4.41 -2.76
C GLY A 132 15.11 5.02 -2.83
N LEU A 133 15.01 6.26 -3.29
CA LEU A 133 13.76 6.97 -3.52
C LEU A 133 13.29 6.75 -4.97
N ILE A 134 12.00 6.46 -5.17
CA ILE A 134 11.32 6.71 -6.45
C ILE A 134 10.54 8.01 -6.31
N GLN A 135 10.88 9.01 -7.12
CA GLN A 135 10.13 10.26 -7.18
C GLN A 135 9.61 10.50 -8.60
N ILE A 136 8.30 10.73 -8.73
CA ILE A 136 7.66 11.02 -10.01
C ILE A 136 6.86 12.31 -9.89
N THR A 137 7.11 13.26 -10.79
CA THR A 137 6.35 14.50 -10.93
C THR A 137 5.78 14.59 -12.33
N THR A 138 4.46 14.59 -12.47
CA THR A 138 3.77 14.67 -13.77
C THR A 138 2.29 14.97 -13.63
N PRO A 139 1.61 15.67 -14.56
CA PRO A 139 0.15 15.85 -14.47
C PRO A 139 -0.64 14.53 -14.41
N SER A 140 -0.25 13.51 -15.17
CA SER A 140 -0.96 12.22 -15.19
C SER A 140 -0.01 11.04 -15.03
N LEU A 141 -0.18 10.27 -13.96
CA LEU A 141 0.54 9.04 -13.70
C LEU A 141 -0.41 7.84 -13.82
N ARG A 142 -0.13 6.93 -14.76
CA ARG A 142 -0.92 5.71 -14.95
C ARG A 142 -0.06 4.46 -14.91
N LEU A 143 -0.45 3.52 -14.05
CA LEU A 143 0.04 2.15 -14.01
C LEU A 143 -1.10 1.22 -14.44
N SER A 144 -0.81 0.28 -15.34
CA SER A 144 -1.81 -0.67 -15.82
C SER A 144 -1.22 -2.04 -16.15
N ASP A 145 -2.04 -3.08 -15.99
CA ASP A 145 -1.82 -4.44 -16.50
C ASP A 145 -0.49 -5.07 -16.06
N GLY A 146 -0.26 -5.12 -14.75
CA GLY A 146 0.93 -5.72 -14.15
C GLY A 146 2.14 -4.78 -14.06
N ALA A 147 1.94 -3.48 -14.32
CA ALA A 147 2.96 -2.46 -14.09
C ALA A 147 3.28 -2.29 -12.59
N VAL A 148 4.55 -1.96 -12.30
CA VAL A 148 5.07 -1.90 -10.91
C VAL A 148 5.91 -0.63 -10.66
N LEU A 149 5.68 0.01 -9.51
CA LEU A 149 6.65 0.90 -8.86
C LEU A 149 7.11 0.23 -7.57
N ASN A 150 8.40 -0.13 -7.49
CA ASN A 150 8.90 -0.93 -6.37
C ASN A 150 10.20 -0.36 -5.81
N ALA A 151 10.16 0.03 -4.53
CA ALA A 151 11.29 0.54 -3.76
C ALA A 151 11.72 -0.46 -2.67
N GLN A 152 11.46 -1.76 -2.89
CA GLN A 152 11.58 -2.80 -1.86
C GLN A 152 13.04 -3.03 -1.42
N SER A 153 13.22 -3.36 -0.14
CA SER A 153 14.47 -3.90 0.40
C SER A 153 14.30 -5.38 0.78
N THR A 154 15.30 -6.19 0.50
CA THR A 154 15.37 -7.61 0.94
C THR A 154 16.43 -7.77 2.04
N SER A 155 16.62 -6.75 2.85
CA SER A 155 17.60 -6.76 3.94
C SER A 155 17.00 -6.23 5.22
N ASP A 156 17.68 -6.47 6.34
CA ASP A 156 17.31 -5.97 7.66
C ASP A 156 17.35 -4.42 7.77
N PHE A 157 17.75 -3.73 6.70
CA PHE A 157 17.86 -2.29 6.63
C PHE A 157 16.60 -1.66 6.06
N ARG A 158 16.49 -0.32 6.17
CA ARG A 158 15.32 0.42 5.72
C ARG A 158 15.10 0.28 4.21
N GLY A 159 13.87 -0.04 3.80
CA GLY A 159 13.36 0.02 2.44
C GLY A 159 13.40 1.43 1.85
N GLY A 160 13.23 1.50 0.53
CA GLY A 160 13.19 2.75 -0.21
C GLY A 160 11.83 3.44 -0.10
N ASP A 161 11.81 4.76 -0.24
CA ASP A 161 10.57 5.55 -0.20
C ASP A 161 10.02 5.76 -1.63
N ILE A 162 8.72 6.01 -1.76
CA ILE A 162 8.07 6.39 -3.03
C ILE A 162 7.32 7.71 -2.81
N LYS A 163 7.55 8.69 -3.68
CA LYS A 163 6.87 10.00 -3.69
C LYS A 163 6.29 10.32 -5.06
N LEU A 164 4.99 10.51 -5.13
CA LEU A 164 4.25 10.76 -6.36
C LEU A 164 3.54 12.10 -6.29
N ASP A 165 3.91 13.03 -7.16
CA ASP A 165 3.31 14.35 -7.29
C ASP A 165 2.61 14.46 -8.66
N SER A 166 1.28 14.47 -8.67
CA SER A 166 0.48 14.50 -9.91
C SER A 166 -0.81 15.29 -9.82
N ASP A 167 -1.51 15.48 -10.94
CA ASP A 167 -2.92 15.92 -10.90
C ASP A 167 -3.81 14.69 -10.77
N THR A 168 -3.51 13.61 -11.51
CA THR A 168 -4.25 12.34 -11.47
C THR A 168 -3.32 11.13 -11.33
N LEU A 169 -3.69 10.20 -10.44
CA LEU A 169 -3.07 8.88 -10.33
C LEU A 169 -4.10 7.79 -10.65
N THR A 170 -3.76 6.87 -11.56
CA THR A 170 -4.54 5.64 -11.80
C THR A 170 -3.65 4.42 -11.66
N VAL A 171 -4.07 3.47 -10.82
CA VAL A 171 -3.43 2.16 -10.64
C VAL A 171 -4.47 1.08 -10.94
N ASN A 172 -4.34 0.42 -12.07
CA ASN A 172 -5.29 -0.58 -12.54
C ASN A 172 -4.61 -1.93 -12.75
N ASN A 173 -4.95 -2.95 -11.95
CA ASN A 173 -4.27 -4.24 -11.98
C ASN A 173 -2.74 -4.10 -11.84
N SER A 174 -2.30 -3.21 -10.95
CA SER A 174 -0.90 -2.78 -10.79
C SER A 174 -0.53 -2.54 -9.33
N GLU A 175 0.77 -2.41 -9.06
CA GLU A 175 1.31 -2.32 -7.70
C GLU A 175 2.26 -1.11 -7.52
N ILE A 176 2.11 -0.43 -6.38
CA ILE A 176 3.06 0.54 -5.84
C ILE A 176 3.49 0.04 -4.47
N SER A 177 4.78 -0.24 -4.27
CA SER A 177 5.25 -0.96 -3.08
C SER A 177 6.60 -0.46 -2.58
N ALA A 178 6.64 -0.08 -1.31
CA ALA A 178 7.85 0.28 -0.57
C ALA A 178 8.14 -0.73 0.56
N SER A 179 7.73 -1.98 0.36
CA SER A 179 7.80 -3.06 1.36
C SER A 179 9.22 -3.54 1.68
N THR A 180 9.33 -4.43 2.67
CA THR A 180 10.53 -5.14 3.08
C THR A 180 10.17 -6.55 3.56
N GLU A 181 11.17 -7.41 3.74
CA GLU A 181 11.00 -8.72 4.37
C GLU A 181 11.10 -8.57 5.90
N THR A 182 12.31 -8.49 6.45
CA THR A 182 12.60 -8.48 7.91
C THR A 182 12.94 -7.10 8.48
N GLY A 183 13.23 -6.11 7.62
CA GLY A 183 13.72 -4.78 8.01
C GLY A 183 12.63 -3.74 8.30
N THR A 184 12.94 -2.46 8.11
CA THR A 184 11.94 -1.39 8.16
C THR A 184 11.47 -1.05 6.74
N ALA A 185 10.19 -1.10 6.43
CA ALA A 185 9.67 -0.69 5.11
C ALA A 185 9.84 0.82 4.88
N GLY A 186 9.74 1.28 3.63
CA GLY A 186 9.71 2.69 3.30
C GLY A 186 8.31 3.30 3.41
N ASN A 187 8.23 4.62 3.17
CA ASN A 187 6.98 5.35 3.06
C ASN A 187 6.49 5.41 1.60
N VAL A 188 5.18 5.46 1.40
CA VAL A 188 4.57 5.90 0.13
C VAL A 188 3.79 7.19 0.36
N GLU A 189 4.17 8.25 -0.35
CA GLU A 189 3.49 9.56 -0.33
C GLU A 189 2.90 9.83 -1.71
N VAL A 190 1.57 9.96 -1.77
CA VAL A 190 0.82 10.32 -2.97
C VAL A 190 0.17 11.68 -2.77
N ASN A 191 0.56 12.64 -3.59
CA ASN A 191 -0.08 13.94 -3.70
C ASN A 191 -0.65 14.07 -5.12
N ALA A 192 -1.95 13.86 -5.27
CA ALA A 192 -2.66 13.94 -6.54
C ALA A 192 -3.71 15.05 -6.47
N LYS A 193 -3.57 16.14 -7.21
CA LYS A 193 -4.44 17.33 -7.03
C LYS A 193 -5.93 17.03 -7.20
N ASP A 194 -6.28 16.22 -8.20
CA ASP A 194 -7.65 16.01 -8.62
C ASP A 194 -8.17 14.64 -8.15
N SER A 195 -7.45 13.55 -8.47
CA SER A 195 -7.98 12.22 -8.14
C SER A 195 -6.94 11.12 -8.02
N VAL A 196 -7.24 10.15 -7.16
CA VAL A 196 -6.60 8.83 -7.11
C VAL A 196 -7.64 7.73 -7.37
N LEU A 197 -7.39 6.88 -8.36
CA LEU A 197 -8.20 5.70 -8.65
C LEU A 197 -7.34 4.42 -8.55
N LEU A 198 -7.72 3.52 -7.66
CA LEU A 198 -7.15 2.17 -7.54
C LEU A 198 -8.21 1.13 -7.89
N THR A 199 -7.90 0.21 -8.80
CA THR A 199 -8.86 -0.83 -9.21
C THR A 199 -8.20 -2.16 -9.56
N GLY A 200 -8.89 -3.24 -9.22
CA GLY A 200 -8.64 -4.59 -9.75
C GLY A 200 -7.61 -5.42 -8.99
N THR A 201 -7.07 -6.43 -9.67
CA THR A 201 -6.18 -7.46 -9.12
C THR A 201 -5.01 -7.72 -10.06
N LEU A 202 -3.85 -8.14 -9.57
CA LEU A 202 -2.72 -8.42 -10.45
C LEU A 202 -3.01 -9.60 -11.41
N PRO A 203 -2.59 -9.53 -12.69
CA PRO A 203 -2.78 -10.63 -13.64
C PRO A 203 -1.95 -11.88 -13.27
N ASP A 204 -2.58 -13.07 -13.26
CA ASP A 204 -2.00 -14.43 -13.13
C ASP A 204 -1.03 -14.73 -11.94
N LYS A 205 -1.30 -15.82 -11.19
CA LYS A 205 -0.50 -16.44 -10.10
C LYS A 205 -0.08 -15.58 -8.89
N SER A 206 0.06 -14.27 -9.03
CA SER A 206 0.16 -13.37 -7.90
C SER A 206 -1.24 -13.23 -7.31
N LYS A 207 -1.53 -13.94 -6.22
CA LYS A 207 -2.79 -13.80 -5.47
C LYS A 207 -2.92 -12.43 -4.77
N SER A 208 -2.04 -11.48 -5.10
CA SER A 208 -1.99 -10.16 -4.48
C SER A 208 -2.93 -9.18 -5.20
N PRO A 209 -3.71 -8.39 -4.45
CA PRO A 209 -4.58 -7.36 -5.02
C PRO A 209 -3.75 -6.24 -5.71
N ALA A 210 -4.38 -5.48 -6.61
CA ALA A 210 -3.78 -4.22 -7.05
C ALA A 210 -3.78 -3.22 -5.89
N GLY A 211 -2.81 -2.32 -5.83
CA GLY A 211 -2.77 -1.43 -4.67
C GLY A 211 -1.50 -0.67 -4.39
N ILE A 212 -1.50 -0.08 -3.19
CA ILE A 212 -0.40 0.67 -2.60
C ILE A 212 -0.02 0.02 -1.27
N PHE A 213 1.25 -0.32 -1.10
CA PHE A 213 1.71 -1.16 0.00
C PHE A 213 2.97 -0.62 0.67
N THR A 214 2.96 -0.62 2.00
CA THR A 214 4.17 -0.59 2.84
C THR A 214 4.08 -1.74 3.82
N GLN A 215 4.70 -2.87 3.50
CA GLN A 215 4.61 -4.09 4.30
C GLN A 215 5.99 -4.55 4.79
N ALA A 216 6.02 -5.21 5.94
CA ALA A 216 7.17 -5.97 6.43
C ALA A 216 6.70 -7.42 6.61
N THR A 217 7.02 -8.30 5.66
CA THR A 217 6.37 -9.61 5.55
C THR A 217 6.97 -10.71 6.42
N GLU A 218 8.14 -10.49 7.01
CA GLU A 218 8.86 -11.44 7.86
C GLU A 218 9.26 -10.77 9.19
N GLY A 219 8.28 -10.14 9.86
CA GLY A 219 8.44 -9.66 11.23
C GLY A 219 9.16 -8.31 11.44
N GLY A 220 9.29 -7.52 10.37
CA GLY A 220 9.89 -6.17 10.41
C GLY A 220 8.92 -5.05 10.82
N THR A 221 9.27 -3.80 10.52
CA THR A 221 8.42 -2.62 10.79
C THR A 221 7.92 -2.00 9.50
N ALA A 222 6.61 -2.00 9.25
CA ALA A 222 6.03 -1.20 8.19
C ALA A 222 6.02 0.30 8.56
N LYS A 223 6.34 1.16 7.59
CA LYS A 223 6.16 2.61 7.71
C LYS A 223 4.79 3.01 7.16
N ASN A 224 4.69 4.19 6.55
CA ASN A 224 3.42 4.86 6.36
C ASN A 224 3.03 4.96 4.89
N VAL A 225 1.73 4.95 4.64
CA VAL A 225 1.14 5.39 3.39
C VAL A 225 0.37 6.68 3.66
N THR A 226 0.60 7.71 2.85
CA THR A 226 -0.15 8.98 2.91
C THR A 226 -0.67 9.31 1.53
N ILE A 227 -1.97 9.57 1.43
CA ILE A 227 -2.64 9.99 0.20
C ILE A 227 -3.35 11.31 0.45
N GLU A 228 -3.01 12.31 -0.35
CA GLU A 228 -3.65 13.63 -0.38
C GLU A 228 -4.23 13.86 -1.78
N THR A 229 -5.54 14.09 -1.87
CA THR A 229 -6.24 14.31 -3.14
C THR A 229 -7.58 15.04 -2.97
N ASP A 230 -8.28 15.38 -4.06
CA ASP A 230 -9.67 15.86 -3.99
C ASP A 230 -10.64 14.66 -3.91
N GLU A 231 -10.44 13.66 -4.76
CA GLU A 231 -11.25 12.43 -4.82
C GLU A 231 -10.38 11.16 -4.73
N LEU A 232 -10.66 10.27 -3.77
CA LEU A 232 -10.06 8.93 -3.70
C LEU A 232 -11.13 7.86 -3.96
N THR A 233 -10.89 6.99 -4.96
CA THR A 233 -11.70 5.80 -5.23
C THR A 233 -10.82 4.54 -5.17
N VAL A 234 -11.25 3.56 -4.38
CA VAL A 234 -10.64 2.23 -4.31
C VAL A 234 -11.72 1.20 -4.60
N GLU A 235 -11.58 0.47 -5.70
CA GLU A 235 -12.65 -0.41 -6.17
C GLU A 235 -12.17 -1.78 -6.64
N ASN A 236 -13.11 -2.71 -6.83
CA ASN A 236 -12.88 -4.00 -7.49
C ASN A 236 -11.76 -4.85 -6.85
N GLY A 237 -11.68 -4.87 -5.52
CA GLY A 237 -10.71 -5.65 -4.75
C GLY A 237 -9.35 -4.97 -4.55
N ALA A 238 -9.18 -3.73 -5.01
CA ALA A 238 -7.95 -2.98 -4.77
C ALA A 238 -7.73 -2.69 -3.27
N ARG A 239 -6.46 -2.61 -2.86
CA ARG A 239 -6.07 -2.46 -1.45
C ARG A 239 -5.03 -1.35 -1.25
N ILE A 240 -5.18 -0.63 -0.16
CA ILE A 240 -4.12 0.22 0.41
C ILE A 240 -3.75 -0.36 1.76
N ALA A 241 -2.49 -0.75 1.97
CA ALA A 241 -2.11 -1.39 3.21
C ALA A 241 -0.79 -0.94 3.81
N VAL A 242 -0.79 -0.79 5.14
CA VAL A 242 0.39 -0.74 6.00
C VAL A 242 0.39 -1.98 6.90
N SER A 243 1.36 -2.89 6.76
CA SER A 243 1.28 -4.18 7.48
C SER A 243 2.62 -4.66 8.00
N GLY A 244 2.68 -4.97 9.29
CA GLY A 244 3.81 -5.68 9.89
C GLY A 244 3.67 -7.20 9.81
N VAL A 245 2.60 -7.70 9.19
CA VAL A 245 2.29 -9.14 9.09
C VAL A 245 1.82 -9.50 7.68
N PRO A 246 1.91 -10.78 7.27
CA PRO A 246 1.21 -11.27 6.10
C PRO A 246 -0.31 -11.02 6.19
N LEU A 247 -0.95 -10.81 5.04
CA LEU A 247 -2.38 -10.57 4.94
C LEU A 247 -3.05 -11.65 4.09
N THR A 248 -4.23 -12.10 4.53
CA THR A 248 -5.13 -12.93 3.73
C THR A 248 -5.53 -12.23 2.41
N GLU A 249 -6.10 -13.00 1.48
CA GLU A 249 -6.78 -12.45 0.29
C GLU A 249 -7.89 -11.45 0.67
N GLN A 250 -8.48 -11.57 1.86
CA GLN A 250 -9.52 -10.68 2.38
C GLN A 250 -8.97 -9.48 3.17
N GLY A 251 -7.66 -9.40 3.40
CA GLY A 251 -7.01 -8.27 4.05
C GLY A 251 -6.80 -8.39 5.56
N PHE A 252 -7.29 -9.46 6.18
CA PHE A 252 -7.03 -9.75 7.60
C PHE A 252 -5.60 -10.23 7.84
N PRO A 253 -5.00 -9.91 9.00
CA PRO A 253 -3.68 -10.44 9.38
C PRO A 253 -3.71 -11.97 9.45
N GLU A 254 -2.65 -12.61 8.94
CA GLU A 254 -2.41 -14.05 9.10
C GLU A 254 -1.33 -14.27 10.16
N THR A 255 -1.60 -15.22 11.05
CA THR A 255 -0.61 -15.75 11.99
C THR A 255 -0.20 -17.14 11.53
N GLU A 256 1.09 -17.29 11.25
CA GLU A 256 1.67 -18.60 11.01
C GLU A 256 1.84 -19.34 12.33
N VAL A 257 1.54 -20.64 12.32
CA VAL A 257 1.79 -21.54 13.44
C VAL A 257 2.81 -22.59 13.04
N ASP A 258 3.70 -22.92 13.97
CA ASP A 258 4.73 -23.92 13.76
C ASP A 258 4.16 -25.36 13.71
N GLU A 259 5.04 -26.35 13.53
CA GLU A 259 4.64 -27.77 13.48
C GLU A 259 4.02 -28.30 14.79
N ASN A 260 4.16 -27.55 15.89
CA ASN A 260 3.61 -27.86 17.21
C ASN A 260 2.31 -27.09 17.49
N GLY A 261 1.90 -26.18 16.61
CA GLY A 261 0.74 -25.32 16.76
C GLY A 261 0.99 -24.08 17.62
N GLU A 262 2.26 -23.70 17.85
CA GLU A 262 2.64 -22.45 18.52
C GLU A 262 2.74 -21.33 17.48
N VAL A 263 2.37 -20.11 17.87
CA VAL A 263 2.47 -18.92 17.01
C VAL A 263 3.93 -18.65 16.66
N ASP A 264 4.24 -18.50 15.38
CA ASP A 264 5.56 -18.07 14.93
C ASP A 264 5.69 -16.54 15.03
N GLU A 265 6.10 -16.08 16.21
CA GLU A 265 6.35 -14.65 16.46
C GLU A 265 7.48 -14.04 15.60
N SER A 266 8.27 -14.86 14.90
CA SER A 266 9.34 -14.36 14.05
C SER A 266 8.82 -13.64 12.81
N ASN A 267 7.62 -13.97 12.34
CA ASN A 267 6.95 -13.32 11.21
C ASN A 267 6.02 -12.17 11.63
N LEU A 268 5.92 -11.89 12.92
CA LEU A 268 5.08 -10.83 13.46
C LEU A 268 5.85 -9.51 13.58
N GLY A 269 5.34 -8.45 12.98
CA GLY A 269 6.01 -7.15 12.90
C GLY A 269 5.13 -5.97 13.32
N GLU A 270 5.74 -4.79 13.39
CA GLU A 270 5.02 -3.56 13.75
C GLU A 270 4.42 -2.89 12.51
N ALA A 271 3.16 -2.46 12.57
CA ALA A 271 2.52 -1.68 11.51
C ALA A 271 2.55 -0.17 11.75
N GLY A 272 2.82 0.58 10.69
CA GLY A 272 2.77 2.04 10.71
C GLY A 272 1.36 2.61 10.56
N LYS A 273 1.29 3.77 9.91
CA LYS A 273 0.08 4.57 9.75
C LYS A 273 -0.34 4.69 8.29
N LEU A 274 -1.64 4.51 8.04
CA LEU A 274 -2.31 4.85 6.79
C LEU A 274 -3.08 6.16 6.97
N THR A 275 -2.72 7.19 6.21
CA THR A 275 -3.38 8.50 6.24
C THR A 275 -4.02 8.80 4.90
N ILE A 276 -5.34 9.05 4.90
CA ILE A 276 -6.12 9.48 3.75
C ILE A 276 -6.67 10.88 4.02
N LYS A 277 -6.35 11.81 3.13
CA LYS A 277 -6.94 13.15 3.11
C LYS A 277 -7.54 13.37 1.72
N ALA A 278 -8.88 13.43 1.66
CA ALA A 278 -9.59 13.74 0.44
C ALA A 278 -10.45 14.98 0.67
N ASP A 279 -10.29 16.03 -0.14
CA ASP A 279 -11.01 17.29 0.08
C ASP A 279 -12.53 17.15 -0.21
N ASP A 280 -12.93 16.35 -1.20
CA ASP A 280 -14.33 16.13 -1.57
C ASP A 280 -14.85 14.73 -1.21
N SER A 281 -14.18 13.64 -1.64
CA SER A 281 -14.75 12.31 -1.44
C SER A 281 -13.76 11.15 -1.27
N LEU A 282 -14.21 10.14 -0.51
CA LEU A 282 -13.62 8.80 -0.43
C LEU A 282 -14.70 7.76 -0.78
N THR A 283 -14.46 6.97 -1.82
CA THR A 283 -15.33 5.84 -2.19
C THR A 283 -14.55 4.53 -2.10
N LEU A 284 -15.04 3.60 -1.29
CA LEU A 284 -14.66 2.20 -1.34
C LEU A 284 -15.80 1.41 -1.97
N ASP A 285 -15.54 0.70 -3.08
CA ASP A 285 -16.51 -0.18 -3.76
C ASP A 285 -15.86 -1.55 -3.96
N ASN A 286 -16.07 -2.47 -3.01
CA ASN A 286 -15.20 -3.64 -2.84
C ASN A 286 -13.73 -3.20 -2.68
N GLY A 287 -13.49 -2.08 -2.01
CA GLY A 287 -12.17 -1.52 -1.75
C GLY A 287 -11.70 -1.80 -0.32
N GLN A 288 -10.39 -1.83 -0.11
CA GLN A 288 -9.81 -2.15 1.20
C GLN A 288 -8.78 -1.12 1.67
N LEU A 289 -8.94 -0.63 2.89
CA LEU A 289 -7.94 0.13 3.64
C LEU A 289 -7.51 -0.71 4.84
N VAL A 290 -6.21 -1.04 4.93
CA VAL A 290 -5.72 -2.01 5.92
C VAL A 290 -4.50 -1.46 6.67
N ALA A 291 -4.55 -1.54 7.98
CA ALA A 291 -3.43 -1.42 8.89
C ALA A 291 -3.40 -2.67 9.78
N ALA A 292 -2.34 -3.46 9.75
CA ALA A 292 -2.32 -4.74 10.45
C ALA A 292 -0.99 -5.02 11.15
N THR A 293 -1.03 -5.19 12.47
CA THR A 293 0.17 -5.34 13.32
C THR A 293 0.24 -6.72 13.98
N GLY A 294 1.46 -7.24 14.13
CA GLY A 294 1.77 -8.45 14.87
C GLY A 294 2.56 -8.18 16.15
N LYS A 295 2.96 -6.93 16.39
CA LYS A 295 3.72 -6.52 17.58
C LYS A 295 3.23 -5.19 18.13
N ASN A 296 3.30 -5.07 19.45
CA ASN A 296 3.10 -3.80 20.13
C ASN A 296 4.29 -2.87 19.85
N PRO A 297 4.04 -1.57 19.63
CA PRO A 297 5.07 -0.60 19.25
C PRO A 297 6.06 -0.36 20.38
N THR A 298 7.36 -0.42 20.06
CA THR A 298 8.44 -0.22 21.04
C THR A 298 8.69 1.22 21.47
N ASN A 299 8.06 2.21 20.82
CA ASN A 299 8.33 3.65 20.97
C ASN A 299 7.17 4.46 21.60
N ASN A 300 6.15 3.81 22.17
CA ASN A 300 4.91 4.43 22.66
C ASN A 300 4.09 5.16 21.57
N GLU A 301 4.36 4.94 20.28
CA GLU A 301 3.40 5.32 19.23
C GLU A 301 2.27 4.29 19.18
N GLU A 302 1.18 4.57 18.47
CA GLU A 302 0.10 3.61 18.24
C GLU A 302 0.42 2.82 16.95
N ALA A 303 0.46 1.49 17.03
CA ALA A 303 0.62 0.63 15.86
C ALA A 303 -0.71 0.49 15.11
N ALA A 304 -0.64 0.11 13.83
CA ALA A 304 -1.80 -0.12 12.96
C ALA A 304 -2.83 1.02 13.02
N THR A 305 -2.40 2.24 12.69
CA THR A 305 -3.28 3.41 12.73
C THR A 305 -3.83 3.74 11.34
N ILE A 306 -5.14 4.00 11.24
CA ILE A 306 -5.80 4.56 10.05
C ILE A 306 -6.38 5.92 10.41
N GLU A 307 -6.04 6.95 9.64
CA GLU A 307 -6.59 8.30 9.75
C GLU A 307 -7.25 8.70 8.43
N ILE A 308 -8.55 8.99 8.48
CA ILE A 308 -9.35 9.42 7.32
C ILE A 308 -9.91 10.81 7.62
N ASN A 309 -9.55 11.78 6.79
CA ASN A 309 -10.09 13.14 6.83
C ASN A 309 -10.74 13.47 5.49
N VAL A 310 -12.07 13.51 5.47
CA VAL A 310 -12.87 13.74 4.26
C VAL A 310 -14.03 14.70 4.57
N PRO A 311 -13.84 16.03 4.43
CA PRO A 311 -14.87 17.01 4.75
C PRO A 311 -16.18 16.85 3.96
N GLY A 312 -16.13 16.24 2.76
CA GLY A 312 -17.31 15.93 1.96
C GLY A 312 -17.94 14.58 2.32
N VAL A 313 -17.85 13.58 1.44
CA VAL A 313 -18.59 12.30 1.57
C VAL A 313 -17.68 11.09 1.57
N ILE A 314 -17.96 10.15 2.48
CA ILE A 314 -17.36 8.82 2.53
C ILE A 314 -18.44 7.80 2.15
N ILE A 315 -18.20 7.00 1.13
CA ILE A 315 -19.08 5.92 0.68
C ILE A 315 -18.34 4.60 0.85
N LEU A 316 -18.96 3.67 1.56
CA LEU A 316 -18.52 2.27 1.65
C LEU A 316 -19.57 1.41 0.97
N ASP A 317 -19.23 0.71 -0.09
CA ASP A 317 -20.15 -0.13 -0.86
C ASP A 317 -19.55 -1.49 -1.20
N ASN A 318 -20.42 -2.45 -1.51
CA ASN A 318 -20.10 -3.76 -2.06
C ASN A 318 -18.96 -4.49 -1.32
N ASN A 319 -19.16 -4.83 -0.03
CA ASN A 319 -18.16 -5.59 0.74
C ASN A 319 -16.82 -4.85 0.94
N SER A 320 -16.88 -3.54 1.16
CA SER A 320 -15.70 -2.73 1.46
C SER A 320 -15.22 -2.91 2.90
N LEU A 321 -13.93 -2.67 3.13
CA LEU A 321 -13.29 -2.91 4.42
C LEU A 321 -12.34 -1.76 4.82
N ILE A 322 -12.51 -1.26 6.04
CA ILE A 322 -11.51 -0.43 6.74
C ILE A 322 -11.07 -1.24 7.96
N LEU A 323 -9.80 -1.63 8.02
CA LEU A 323 -9.31 -2.59 9.00
C LEU A 323 -8.04 -2.09 9.69
N ALA A 324 -8.07 -1.99 11.02
CA ALA A 324 -6.93 -1.68 11.88
C ALA A 324 -6.74 -2.80 12.92
N ASP A 325 -6.33 -3.98 12.47
CA ASP A 325 -6.36 -5.19 13.29
C ASP A 325 -4.99 -5.60 13.83
N ALA A 326 -5.01 -6.34 14.94
CA ALA A 326 -3.85 -6.95 15.55
C ALA A 326 -3.98 -8.47 15.64
N THR A 327 -2.85 -9.16 15.47
CA THR A 327 -2.70 -10.59 15.75
C THR A 327 -1.42 -10.83 16.56
N GLY A 328 -1.26 -12.04 17.11
CA GLY A 328 -0.21 -12.38 18.07
C GLY A 328 -0.60 -12.14 19.53
N ASP A 329 0.19 -12.72 20.41
CA ASP A 329 -0.06 -12.77 21.85
C ASP A 329 -0.03 -11.37 22.49
N GLU A 330 -1.10 -11.02 23.21
CA GLU A 330 -1.25 -9.74 23.92
C GLU A 330 -1.03 -8.48 23.03
N VAL A 331 -1.20 -8.57 21.71
CA VAL A 331 -1.03 -7.43 20.80
C VAL A 331 -2.31 -6.59 20.76
N ILE A 332 -2.17 -5.30 21.07
CA ILE A 332 -3.28 -4.36 21.17
C ILE A 332 -3.79 -4.02 19.76
N GLY A 333 -5.11 -3.98 19.61
CA GLY A 333 -5.79 -3.62 18.37
C GLY A 333 -5.41 -2.21 17.89
N GLY A 334 -5.53 -2.00 16.58
CA GLY A 334 -5.18 -0.72 15.95
C GLY A 334 -6.15 0.41 16.28
N ASN A 335 -5.88 1.58 15.70
CA ASN A 335 -6.69 2.78 15.92
C ASN A 335 -7.24 3.31 14.59
N ILE A 336 -8.52 3.64 14.53
CA ILE A 336 -9.17 4.25 13.36
C ILE A 336 -9.75 5.59 13.78
N THR A 337 -9.33 6.66 13.10
CA THR A 337 -9.96 7.99 13.21
C THR A 337 -10.63 8.32 11.89
N ILE A 338 -11.92 8.67 11.94
CA ILE A 338 -12.68 9.14 10.77
C ILE A 338 -13.27 10.51 11.09
N GLU A 339 -12.77 11.54 10.40
CA GLU A 339 -13.27 12.90 10.45
C GLU A 339 -13.84 13.30 9.10
N GLY A 340 -15.02 13.92 9.09
CA GLY A 340 -15.61 14.30 7.81
C GLY A 340 -17.03 14.84 7.83
N GLY A 341 -17.60 14.96 6.62
CA GLY A 341 -18.97 15.38 6.43
C GLY A 341 -19.95 14.24 6.71
N VAL A 342 -20.14 13.35 5.75
CA VAL A 342 -21.10 12.24 5.88
C VAL A 342 -20.45 10.92 5.51
N LEU A 343 -20.68 9.87 6.30
CA LEU A 343 -20.38 8.49 5.93
C LEU A 343 -21.68 7.72 5.65
N VAL A 344 -21.74 7.06 4.49
CA VAL A 344 -22.83 6.16 4.11
C VAL A 344 -22.24 4.78 3.81
N ALA A 345 -22.67 3.77 4.56
CA ALA A 345 -22.39 2.39 4.22
C ALA A 345 -23.56 1.81 3.40
N LEU A 346 -23.25 1.12 2.31
CA LEU A 346 -24.15 0.51 1.35
C LEU A 346 -23.91 -1.01 1.32
N PRO A 347 -24.91 -1.80 0.88
CA PRO A 347 -26.25 -1.40 0.45
C PRO A 347 -27.16 -0.97 1.63
N LEU A 348 -28.14 -0.08 1.37
CA LEU A 348 -29.17 0.28 2.36
C LEU A 348 -30.22 -0.83 2.58
N ASN A 349 -30.19 -1.87 1.73
CA ASN A 349 -31.04 -3.05 1.81
C ASN A 349 -30.17 -4.30 2.03
N ASN A 350 -30.68 -5.26 2.79
CA ASN A 350 -29.96 -6.49 3.15
C ASN A 350 -29.88 -7.51 2.00
N ASP A 351 -29.88 -7.07 0.74
CA ASP A 351 -29.87 -7.94 -0.45
C ASP A 351 -28.46 -8.17 -0.99
N ASP A 352 -27.54 -7.21 -0.78
CA ASP A 352 -26.13 -7.30 -1.14
C ASP A 352 -25.25 -7.27 0.13
N LYS A 353 -23.94 -7.45 -0.03
CA LYS A 353 -22.99 -7.52 1.08
C LYS A 353 -22.72 -6.13 1.66
N GLY A 354 -22.80 -6.01 2.97
CA GLY A 354 -22.47 -4.77 3.69
C GLY A 354 -20.98 -4.48 3.74
N SER A 355 -20.62 -3.33 4.30
CA SER A 355 -19.24 -2.85 4.41
C SER A 355 -18.84 -2.60 5.85
N ASP A 356 -17.58 -2.84 6.17
CA ASP A 356 -17.15 -3.03 7.54
C ASP A 356 -15.98 -2.15 7.98
N ILE A 357 -15.98 -1.77 9.26
CA ILE A 357 -14.94 -0.98 9.91
C ILE A 357 -14.50 -1.67 11.20
N PHE A 358 -13.29 -2.23 11.21
CA PHE A 358 -12.81 -3.06 12.33
C PHE A 358 -11.48 -2.58 12.88
N ALA A 359 -11.37 -2.54 14.21
CA ALA A 359 -10.15 -2.26 14.94
C ALA A 359 -9.96 -3.28 16.08
N ASN A 360 -9.90 -4.55 15.70
CA ASN A 360 -9.92 -5.67 16.64
C ASN A 360 -8.50 -6.13 17.02
N ALA A 361 -8.41 -6.82 18.14
CA ALA A 361 -7.27 -7.64 18.51
C ALA A 361 -7.70 -9.09 18.60
N GLU A 362 -6.88 -10.00 18.08
CA GLU A 362 -7.09 -11.43 18.28
C GLU A 362 -6.98 -11.79 19.76
N ASP A 363 -5.83 -11.52 20.39
CA ASP A 363 -5.56 -11.90 21.78
C ASP A 363 -5.35 -10.75 22.76
N GLY A 364 -4.86 -9.60 22.31
CA GLY A 364 -4.71 -8.42 23.16
C GLY A 364 -6.01 -7.63 23.39
N ASP A 365 -5.86 -6.45 23.98
CA ASP A 365 -6.95 -5.50 24.17
C ASP A 365 -7.46 -4.99 22.82
N GLY A 366 -8.78 -4.81 22.70
CA GLY A 366 -9.37 -4.26 21.48
C GLY A 366 -8.91 -2.83 21.19
N GLY A 367 -8.96 -2.44 19.93
CA GLY A 367 -8.50 -1.14 19.46
C GLY A 367 -9.44 0.03 19.78
N ARG A 368 -9.23 1.15 19.08
CA ARG A 368 -10.07 2.35 19.21
C ARG A 368 -10.59 2.80 17.86
N ILE A 369 -11.87 3.13 17.79
CA ILE A 369 -12.48 3.79 16.65
C ILE A 369 -13.13 5.10 17.10
N ASP A 370 -12.61 6.21 16.61
CA ASP A 370 -13.13 7.55 16.88
C ASP A 370 -13.72 8.15 15.60
N ILE A 371 -15.02 8.43 15.62
CA ILE A 371 -15.76 8.97 14.46
C ILE A 371 -16.32 10.34 14.81
N THR A 372 -15.95 11.35 14.02
CA THR A 372 -16.47 12.72 14.10
C THR A 372 -17.06 13.12 12.75
N LEU A 373 -18.39 13.09 12.64
CA LEU A 373 -19.10 13.30 11.37
C LEU A 373 -20.32 14.22 11.53
N GLN A 374 -20.73 14.84 10.42
CA GLN A 374 -22.05 15.47 10.36
C GLN A 374 -23.17 14.43 10.31
N GLY A 375 -22.96 13.30 9.63
CA GLY A 375 -23.91 12.19 9.56
C GLY A 375 -23.23 10.84 9.37
N LEU A 376 -23.82 9.79 9.96
CA LEU A 376 -23.37 8.41 9.84
C LEU A 376 -24.59 7.52 9.57
N PHE A 377 -24.61 6.83 8.43
CA PHE A 377 -25.76 6.08 7.96
C PHE A 377 -25.46 4.60 7.73
N ASN A 378 -26.42 3.75 8.11
CA ASN A 378 -26.47 2.33 7.79
C ASN A 378 -25.24 1.51 8.25
N ILE A 379 -24.71 1.79 9.44
CA ILE A 379 -23.64 0.97 10.05
C ILE A 379 -24.01 0.60 11.49
N ASN A 380 -23.82 -0.67 11.84
CA ASN A 380 -24.22 -1.27 13.12
C ASN A 380 -23.01 -1.58 14.00
N VAL A 381 -23.06 -1.22 15.28
CA VAL A 381 -21.95 -1.54 16.20
C VAL A 381 -22.09 -2.97 16.72
N ILE A 382 -21.01 -3.74 16.61
CA ILE A 382 -20.85 -5.02 17.28
C ILE A 382 -20.04 -4.80 18.55
N ASN A 383 -20.59 -5.25 19.69
CA ASN A 383 -19.96 -5.14 21.01
C ASN A 383 -19.70 -6.51 21.65
N ASP A 384 -20.17 -7.59 21.02
CA ASP A 384 -20.05 -8.95 21.53
C ASP A 384 -19.15 -9.76 20.60
N PRO A 385 -17.96 -10.18 21.05
CA PRO A 385 -17.01 -10.92 20.23
C PRO A 385 -17.56 -12.27 19.77
N SER A 386 -18.58 -12.84 20.42
CA SER A 386 -19.22 -14.09 19.99
C SER A 386 -19.81 -14.03 18.57
N ALA A 387 -20.03 -12.83 18.02
CA ALA A 387 -20.42 -12.64 16.62
C ALA A 387 -19.36 -13.17 15.62
N PHE A 388 -18.10 -13.25 16.03
CA PHE A 388 -16.98 -13.72 15.22
C PHE A 388 -16.68 -15.22 15.41
N PHE A 389 -17.45 -15.95 16.22
CA PHE A 389 -17.17 -17.36 16.50
C PHE A 389 -18.26 -18.28 15.95
N ASP A 390 -17.82 -19.36 15.30
CA ASP A 390 -18.72 -20.38 14.80
C ASP A 390 -19.28 -21.25 15.93
N SER A 391 -20.15 -22.21 15.56
CA SER A 391 -20.76 -23.12 16.54
C SER A 391 -19.78 -24.03 17.29
N SER A 392 -18.52 -24.08 16.87
CA SER A 392 -17.44 -24.81 17.52
C SER A 392 -16.48 -23.91 18.33
N GLU A 393 -16.86 -22.65 18.54
CA GLU A 393 -16.07 -21.63 19.24
C GLU A 393 -14.74 -21.33 18.52
N THR A 394 -14.72 -21.50 17.18
CA THR A 394 -13.56 -21.13 16.35
C THR A 394 -13.79 -19.78 15.70
N LEU A 395 -12.73 -18.95 15.65
CA LEU A 395 -12.78 -17.64 15.02
C LEU A 395 -13.09 -17.80 13.52
N ASP A 396 -14.22 -17.26 13.09
CA ASP A 396 -14.67 -17.21 11.70
C ASP A 396 -15.11 -15.78 11.36
N ARG A 397 -14.17 -15.02 10.80
CA ARG A 397 -14.38 -13.64 10.37
C ARG A 397 -15.45 -13.52 9.28
N SER A 398 -15.77 -14.60 8.55
CA SER A 398 -16.78 -14.58 7.49
C SER A 398 -18.23 -14.52 8.00
N LEU A 399 -18.44 -14.73 9.29
CA LEU A 399 -19.74 -14.55 9.94
C LEU A 399 -20.15 -13.07 10.01
N VAL A 400 -19.15 -12.20 10.09
CA VAL A 400 -19.33 -10.74 10.14
C VAL A 400 -18.94 -10.16 8.78
N PHE A 401 -17.68 -10.33 8.38
CA PHE A 401 -17.21 -9.82 7.09
C PHE A 401 -17.86 -10.53 5.91
N GLY A 402 -18.57 -9.75 5.10
CA GLY A 402 -19.25 -10.22 3.90
C GLY A 402 -20.58 -10.90 4.11
N ASN A 403 -21.19 -10.63 5.27
CA ASN A 403 -22.63 -10.75 5.45
C ASN A 403 -23.36 -9.54 4.79
N ASN A 404 -24.69 -9.44 4.94
CA ASN A 404 -25.51 -8.42 4.28
C ASN A 404 -25.76 -7.17 5.15
N SER A 405 -24.96 -6.97 6.20
CA SER A 405 -25.02 -5.85 7.14
C SER A 405 -23.68 -5.13 7.12
N SER A 406 -23.72 -3.81 7.29
CA SER A 406 -22.49 -3.02 7.45
C SER A 406 -22.20 -2.84 8.93
N GLU A 407 -21.00 -3.21 9.37
CA GLU A 407 -20.70 -3.35 10.78
C GLU A 407 -19.44 -2.58 11.20
N ILE A 408 -19.42 -2.20 12.48
CA ILE A 408 -18.27 -1.55 13.11
C ILE A 408 -17.96 -2.21 14.44
N ALA A 409 -16.69 -2.56 14.67
CA ALA A 409 -16.25 -3.29 15.85
C ALA A 409 -14.84 -2.90 16.28
N ALA A 410 -14.63 -2.75 17.58
CA ALA A 410 -13.31 -2.62 18.20
C ALA A 410 -13.26 -3.56 19.40
N LEU A 411 -12.88 -4.82 19.17
CA LEU A 411 -13.05 -5.91 20.13
C LEU A 411 -11.72 -6.60 20.43
N SER A 412 -11.61 -7.16 21.63
CA SER A 412 -10.69 -8.27 21.90
C SER A 412 -11.44 -9.58 21.63
N LEU A 413 -10.85 -10.48 20.86
CA LEU A 413 -11.50 -11.71 20.42
C LEU A 413 -11.23 -12.91 21.36
N SER A 414 -10.07 -13.01 22.02
CA SER A 414 -9.74 -14.09 22.97
C SER A 414 -9.54 -13.68 24.43
N GLY A 415 -10.08 -12.53 24.86
CA GLY A 415 -10.39 -12.29 26.30
C GLY A 415 -9.62 -11.16 26.98
N GLY A 416 -8.98 -10.27 26.23
CA GLY A 416 -8.50 -8.96 26.70
C GLY A 416 -9.64 -7.97 26.99
N GLU A 417 -9.28 -6.73 27.34
CA GLU A 417 -10.27 -5.67 27.52
C GLU A 417 -10.91 -5.29 26.17
N ALA A 418 -12.21 -4.98 26.19
CA ALA A 418 -12.90 -4.53 24.99
C ALA A 418 -12.33 -3.18 24.54
N GLY A 419 -12.22 -3.01 23.22
CA GLY A 419 -11.88 -1.74 22.61
C GLY A 419 -13.02 -0.72 22.72
N THR A 420 -12.85 0.42 22.06
CA THR A 420 -13.81 1.53 22.13
C THR A 420 -14.27 1.99 20.76
N VAL A 421 -15.57 2.27 20.64
CA VAL A 421 -16.18 2.92 19.47
C VAL A 421 -16.88 4.20 19.92
N THR A 422 -16.25 5.34 19.66
CA THR A 422 -16.77 6.67 19.96
C THR A 422 -17.36 7.30 18.72
N ARG A 423 -18.57 7.87 18.83
CA ARG A 423 -19.28 8.52 17.73
C ARG A 423 -19.78 9.89 18.16
N ASP A 424 -19.11 10.95 17.69
CA ASP A 424 -19.57 12.33 17.79
C ASP A 424 -20.24 12.73 16.46
N ILE A 425 -21.58 12.67 16.44
CA ILE A 425 -22.38 12.89 15.23
C ILE A 425 -23.35 14.05 15.46
N THR A 426 -23.21 15.10 14.66
CA THR A 426 -24.03 16.32 14.84
C THR A 426 -25.47 16.18 14.36
N ASN A 427 -25.77 15.31 13.37
CA ASN A 427 -27.14 14.93 12.97
C ASN A 427 -27.34 13.42 13.10
N SER A 428 -27.91 12.99 14.23
CA SER A 428 -28.15 11.58 14.57
C SER A 428 -29.36 10.93 13.86
N ALA A 429 -29.94 11.57 12.85
CA ALA A 429 -31.09 11.04 12.15
C ALA A 429 -30.67 9.82 11.33
N GLN A 430 -30.86 8.62 11.88
CA GLN A 430 -30.70 7.33 11.20
C GLN A 430 -31.76 7.08 10.11
N ASP A 431 -32.45 8.14 9.66
CA ASP A 431 -33.49 8.06 8.66
C ASP A 431 -32.93 8.57 7.32
N PRO A 432 -32.69 7.68 6.33
CA PRO A 432 -32.16 8.08 5.03
C PRO A 432 -33.07 9.04 4.25
N GLU A 433 -34.32 9.27 4.70
CA GLU A 433 -35.23 10.25 4.09
C GLU A 433 -34.83 11.72 4.30
N ILE A 434 -33.89 12.02 5.21
CA ILE A 434 -33.45 13.40 5.47
C ILE A 434 -31.94 13.52 5.24
N LEU A 435 -31.52 13.42 3.97
CA LEU A 435 -30.20 13.93 3.58
C LEU A 435 -30.17 15.44 3.86
N PRO A 436 -29.10 15.97 4.51
CA PRO A 436 -28.98 17.40 4.72
C PRO A 436 -29.02 18.12 3.37
N THR A 437 -29.89 19.13 3.26
CA THR A 437 -30.16 19.86 2.01
C THR A 437 -28.93 20.57 1.43
N SER A 438 -27.83 20.65 2.18
CA SER A 438 -26.54 21.16 1.70
C SER A 438 -25.82 20.23 0.72
N LEU A 439 -26.17 18.93 0.67
CA LEU A 439 -25.64 17.97 -0.30
C LEU A 439 -26.40 17.94 -1.63
N VAL A 440 -27.62 18.49 -1.68
CA VAL A 440 -28.51 18.39 -2.85
C VAL A 440 -28.32 19.54 -3.85
N ASP A 441 -27.65 20.63 -3.43
CA ASP A 441 -27.59 21.88 -4.22
C ASP A 441 -26.18 22.22 -4.74
N ARG A 442 -25.42 21.19 -5.14
CA ARG A 442 -24.26 21.34 -6.04
C ARG A 442 -24.53 20.58 -7.35
N ARG A 443 -25.19 21.27 -8.28
CA ARG A 443 -25.18 20.94 -9.71
C ARG A 443 -24.52 22.11 -10.46
N PRO A 444 -23.91 21.83 -11.61
CA PRO A 444 -22.53 22.18 -11.97
C PRO A 444 -22.26 23.67 -12.20
#